data_AF-A0A2D0HD03-F1
#
_entry.id   AF-A0A2D0HD03-F1
#
_cell.length_a   1.000
_cell.length_b   1.000
_cell.length_c   1.000
_cell.angle_alpha   90.00
_cell.angle_beta   90.00
_cell.angle_gamma   90.00
#
_symmetry.space_group_name_H-M   'P 1'
#
loop_
_entity.id
_entity.type
_entity.pdbx_description
1 polymer ?
#
loop_
_entity_poly.entity_id
_entity_poly.type
_entity_poly.pdbx_seq_one_letter_code
_entity_poly.pdbx_strand_id
1 'polypeptide(L)'
;MLRKVSKRQLLEALAQAGLSPILIAQYRLAWTCSKNCMSNQPGGTKSLPEPEPQLWQAIVNLYNRDRQNQLTQPTPQCTREKMEQWLSQTSVYVRGYLYPPVSSLNLAISEDDSTTTFDLPDPSSDSLIAEMIAQEDAQNQQNQQSQIEGVLLKKLQTLEVKTQEILKLYYQQGLTQPQIVEHLQISQPTVSRRLLKARESMLKALIQWSQDTLNISVTSNLVNDMSTALEEWLKVKYGESR
;
A
#
# COMPACT_ATOMS: atom_id res chain seq x y z
N MET A 1 -6.77 -4.58 -18.63
CA MET A 1 -5.59 -5.44 -18.38
C MET A 1 -4.80 -5.03 -17.14
N LEU A 2 -4.60 -3.75 -16.87
CA LEU A 2 -3.82 -3.23 -15.72
C LEU A 2 -4.22 -3.75 -14.33
N ARG A 3 -5.46 -4.25 -14.12
CA ARG A 3 -5.89 -4.83 -12.83
C ARG A 3 -5.21 -6.17 -12.50
N LYS A 4 -4.85 -6.96 -13.51
CA LYS A 4 -4.27 -8.32 -13.34
C LYS A 4 -2.75 -8.37 -13.44
N VAL A 5 -2.12 -7.23 -13.72
CA VAL A 5 -0.66 -7.12 -13.89
C VAL A 5 -0.03 -7.02 -12.50
N SER A 6 0.99 -7.83 -12.24
CA SER A 6 1.77 -7.70 -11.01
C SER A 6 2.65 -6.45 -11.07
N LYS A 7 2.98 -5.87 -9.90
CA LYS A 7 3.88 -4.70 -9.84
C LYS A 7 5.21 -4.98 -10.55
N ARG A 8 5.72 -6.21 -10.42
CA ARG A 8 6.94 -6.67 -11.10
C ARG A 8 6.83 -6.60 -12.62
N GLN A 9 5.78 -7.21 -13.19
CA GLN A 9 5.55 -7.20 -14.65
C GLN A 9 5.35 -5.79 -15.23
N LEU A 10 4.75 -4.89 -14.45
CA LEU A 10 4.62 -3.49 -14.83
C LEU A 10 5.99 -2.82 -14.97
N LEU A 11 6.86 -3.01 -13.98
CA LEU A 11 8.17 -2.38 -13.94
C LEU A 11 9.11 -2.91 -15.02
N GLU A 12 9.14 -4.22 -15.22
CA GLU A 12 9.91 -4.86 -16.30
C GLU A 12 9.46 -4.33 -17.68
N ALA A 13 8.14 -4.21 -17.89
CA ALA A 13 7.61 -3.64 -19.13
C ALA A 13 7.98 -2.16 -19.36
N LEU A 14 7.96 -1.35 -18.29
CA LEU A 14 8.34 0.07 -18.37
C LEU A 14 9.86 0.24 -18.59
N ALA A 15 10.68 -0.63 -17.98
CA ALA A 15 12.12 -0.62 -18.18
C ALA A 15 12.49 -1.04 -19.61
N GLN A 16 11.87 -2.11 -20.14
CA GLN A 16 12.09 -2.55 -21.52
C GLN A 16 11.66 -1.50 -22.54
N ALA A 17 10.67 -0.67 -22.21
CA ALA A 17 10.26 0.46 -23.04
C ALA A 17 11.29 1.62 -23.07
N GLY A 18 12.43 1.51 -22.38
CA GLY A 18 13.49 2.50 -22.38
C GLY A 18 13.19 3.76 -21.56
N LEU A 19 12.22 3.69 -20.63
CA LEU A 19 11.87 4.82 -19.77
C LEU A 19 12.95 5.06 -18.71
N SER A 20 13.21 6.33 -18.39
CA SER A 20 14.14 6.68 -17.32
C SER A 20 13.59 6.26 -15.95
N PRO A 21 14.45 6.00 -14.94
CA PRO A 21 14.01 5.61 -13.59
C PRO A 21 13.00 6.59 -12.96
N ILE A 22 13.17 7.89 -13.25
CA ILE A 22 12.26 8.96 -12.80
C ILE A 22 10.87 8.79 -13.41
N LEU A 23 10.78 8.49 -14.71
CA LEU A 23 9.52 8.24 -15.38
C LEU A 23 8.90 6.91 -14.94
N ILE A 24 9.70 5.87 -14.74
CA ILE A 24 9.22 4.59 -14.20
C ILE A 24 8.57 4.80 -12.82
N ALA A 25 9.18 5.59 -11.93
CA ALA A 25 8.61 5.91 -10.63
C ALA A 25 7.26 6.66 -10.74
N GLN A 26 7.16 7.61 -11.68
CA GLN A 26 5.90 8.34 -11.96
C GLN A 26 4.81 7.40 -12.50
N TYR A 27 5.13 6.54 -13.46
CA TYR A 27 4.21 5.58 -14.05
C TYR A 27 3.76 4.52 -13.03
N ARG A 28 4.69 4.04 -12.18
CA ARG A 28 4.43 3.14 -11.06
C ARG A 28 3.45 3.76 -10.06
N LEU A 29 3.67 5.03 -9.69
CA LEU A 29 2.80 5.74 -8.77
C LEU A 29 1.41 5.93 -9.38
N ALA A 30 1.32 6.39 -10.63
CA ALA A 30 0.06 6.54 -11.37
C ALA A 30 -0.74 5.23 -11.43
N TRP A 31 -0.07 4.11 -11.75
CA TRP A 31 -0.69 2.80 -11.76
C TRP A 31 -1.20 2.36 -10.38
N THR A 32 -0.40 2.58 -9.33
CA THR A 32 -0.78 2.27 -7.93
C THR A 32 -2.00 3.07 -7.50
N CYS A 33 -2.03 4.38 -7.77
CA CYS A 33 -3.18 5.24 -7.49
C CYS A 33 -4.43 4.75 -8.23
N SER A 34 -4.30 4.38 -9.50
CA SER A 34 -5.41 3.83 -10.29
C SER A 34 -5.95 2.53 -9.69
N LYS A 35 -5.07 1.63 -9.23
CA LYS A 35 -5.44 0.33 -8.65
C LYS A 35 -6.18 0.52 -7.32
N ASN A 36 -5.70 1.43 -6.48
CA ASN A 36 -6.33 1.76 -5.21
C ASN A 36 -7.74 2.34 -5.42
N CYS A 37 -7.89 3.34 -6.29
CA CYS A 37 -9.20 3.92 -6.61
C CYS A 37 -10.18 2.91 -7.24
N MET A 38 -9.69 1.97 -8.04
CA MET A 38 -10.52 0.90 -8.63
C MET A 38 -10.94 -0.18 -7.62
N SER A 39 -10.13 -0.45 -6.59
CA SER A 39 -10.45 -1.42 -5.53
C SER A 39 -11.46 -0.90 -4.50
N ASN A 40 -11.59 0.42 -4.36
CA ASN A 40 -12.54 1.05 -3.43
C ASN A 40 -13.96 1.23 -4.01
N GLN A 41 -14.24 0.68 -5.18
CA GLN A 41 -15.57 0.72 -5.79
C GLN A 41 -16.43 -0.45 -5.27
N PRO A 42 -17.58 -0.19 -4.62
CA PRO A 42 -18.49 -1.23 -4.16
C PRO A 42 -19.28 -1.77 -5.35
N GLY A 43 -18.74 -2.77 -6.04
CA GLY A 43 -19.43 -3.37 -7.19
C GLY A 43 -18.67 -4.52 -7.81
N GLY A 44 -19.18 -5.74 -7.58
CA GLY A 44 -18.66 -6.98 -8.15
C GLY A 44 -18.69 -6.99 -9.68
N THR A 45 -17.79 -7.81 -10.21
CA THR A 45 -17.56 -8.14 -11.62
C THR A 45 -18.84 -8.29 -12.47
N LYS A 46 -19.33 -7.21 -13.06
CA LYS A 46 -20.06 -7.23 -14.34
C LYS A 46 -19.66 -5.96 -15.09
N SER A 47 -19.27 -6.13 -16.36
CA SER A 47 -18.81 -5.08 -17.28
C SER A 47 -19.41 -3.72 -16.96
N LEU A 48 -18.57 -2.77 -16.57
CA LEU A 48 -18.99 -1.40 -16.29
C LEU A 48 -18.39 -0.42 -17.30
N PRO A 49 -19.12 0.66 -17.59
CA PRO A 49 -18.89 1.59 -18.68
C PRO A 49 -17.63 2.42 -18.47
N GLU A 50 -17.33 3.22 -19.48
CA GLU A 50 -16.30 4.25 -19.52
C GLU A 50 -16.05 4.92 -18.15
N PRO A 51 -14.79 5.04 -17.70
CA PRO A 51 -14.46 5.55 -16.37
C PRO A 51 -15.09 6.93 -16.14
N GLU A 52 -16.04 6.97 -15.21
CA GLU A 52 -16.79 8.16 -14.81
C GLU A 52 -15.81 9.30 -14.49
N PRO A 53 -16.06 10.54 -14.96
CA PRO A 53 -15.16 11.69 -14.76
C PRO A 53 -14.67 11.89 -13.32
N GLN A 54 -15.49 11.48 -12.35
CA GLN A 54 -15.19 11.55 -10.92
C GLN A 54 -14.05 10.59 -10.49
N LEU A 55 -13.97 9.40 -11.11
CA LEU A 55 -12.90 8.43 -10.82
C LEU A 55 -11.55 8.95 -11.28
N TRP A 56 -11.50 9.55 -12.47
CA TRP A 56 -10.27 10.16 -12.99
C TRP A 56 -9.78 11.30 -12.11
N GLN A 57 -10.70 12.15 -11.64
CA GLN A 57 -10.34 13.22 -10.73
C GLN A 57 -9.80 12.67 -9.40
N ALA A 58 -10.39 11.59 -8.88
CA ALA A 58 -9.89 10.93 -7.66
C ALA A 58 -8.47 10.37 -7.85
N ILE A 59 -8.18 9.74 -8.99
CA ILE A 59 -6.84 9.20 -9.31
C ILE A 59 -5.81 10.34 -9.42
N VAL A 60 -6.16 11.42 -10.12
CA VAL A 60 -5.28 12.58 -10.30
C VAL A 60 -5.00 13.26 -8.96
N ASN A 61 -6.02 13.44 -8.12
CA ASN A 61 -5.87 14.01 -6.79
C ASN A 61 -4.98 13.14 -5.89
N LEU A 62 -5.18 11.82 -5.93
CA LEU A 62 -4.37 10.86 -5.19
C LEU A 62 -2.90 10.90 -5.64
N TYR A 63 -2.66 10.91 -6.96
CA TYR A 63 -1.31 11.02 -7.50
C TYR A 63 -0.63 12.34 -7.14
N ASN A 64 -1.33 13.47 -7.30
CA ASN A 64 -0.79 14.80 -7.03
C ASN A 64 -0.47 15.04 -5.56
N ARG A 65 -1.14 14.28 -4.69
CA ARG A 65 -0.85 14.21 -3.26
C ARG A 65 0.36 13.31 -3.00
N ASP A 66 0.32 12.08 -3.46
CA ASP A 66 1.30 11.06 -3.09
C ASP A 66 2.68 11.34 -3.72
N ARG A 67 2.74 12.05 -4.86
CA ARG A 67 4.00 12.44 -5.52
C ARG A 67 4.95 13.24 -4.63
N GLN A 68 4.43 14.01 -3.66
CA GLN A 68 5.25 14.85 -2.79
C GLN A 68 6.03 14.02 -1.76
N ASN A 69 5.52 12.82 -1.44
CA ASN A 69 6.08 11.93 -0.43
C ASN A 69 6.73 10.67 -1.05
N GLN A 70 6.28 10.26 -2.24
CA GLN A 70 6.70 9.00 -2.87
C GLN A 70 7.60 9.17 -4.09
N LEU A 71 7.85 10.39 -4.56
CA LEU A 71 8.83 10.66 -5.62
C LEU A 71 10.00 11.46 -5.06
N THR A 72 11.21 10.98 -5.35
CA THR A 72 12.47 11.60 -4.90
C THR A 72 12.72 12.97 -5.53
N GLN A 73 12.07 13.26 -6.67
CA GLN A 73 12.21 14.53 -7.37
C GLN A 73 10.90 15.31 -7.42
N PRO A 74 10.95 16.66 -7.28
CA PRO A 74 9.79 17.51 -7.43
C PRO A 74 9.30 17.43 -8.87
N THR A 75 8.13 16.83 -9.05
CA THR A 75 7.48 16.68 -10.35
C THR A 75 6.34 17.70 -10.49
N PRO A 76 6.02 18.17 -11.72
CA PRO A 76 4.89 19.07 -11.95
C PRO A 76 3.56 18.36 -11.69
N GLN A 77 2.48 19.14 -11.46
CA GLN A 77 1.16 18.56 -11.21
C GLN A 77 0.72 17.77 -12.45
N CYS A 78 0.21 16.57 -12.21
CA CYS A 78 -0.36 15.75 -13.27
C CYS A 78 -1.78 16.22 -13.53
N THR A 79 -2.12 16.42 -14.79
CA THR A 79 -3.49 16.70 -15.23
C THR A 79 -4.19 15.39 -15.58
N ARG A 80 -5.51 15.44 -15.75
CA ARG A 80 -6.30 14.28 -16.13
C ARG A 80 -5.85 13.67 -17.46
N GLU A 81 -5.59 14.51 -18.45
CA GLU A 81 -5.19 14.10 -19.80
C GLU A 81 -3.86 13.35 -19.75
N LYS A 82 -2.91 13.88 -18.95
CA LYS A 82 -1.59 13.27 -18.77
C LYS A 82 -1.67 11.94 -18.01
N MET A 83 -2.54 11.86 -17.00
CA MET A 83 -2.79 10.62 -16.26
C MET A 83 -3.39 9.54 -17.17
N GLU A 84 -4.37 9.90 -17.98
CA GLU A 84 -5.01 9.00 -18.93
C GLU A 84 -4.02 8.52 -20.00
N GLN A 85 -3.19 9.43 -20.51
CA GLN A 85 -2.10 9.09 -21.43
C GLN A 85 -1.11 8.13 -20.79
N TRP A 86 -0.68 8.38 -19.56
CA TRP A 86 0.26 7.50 -18.85
C TRP A 86 -0.31 6.11 -18.61
N LEU A 87 -1.55 5.98 -18.14
CA LEU A 87 -2.17 4.67 -17.93
C LEU A 87 -2.42 3.94 -19.25
N SER A 88 -2.83 4.65 -20.30
CA SER A 88 -2.99 4.07 -21.64
C SER A 88 -1.67 3.56 -22.18
N GLN A 89 -0.62 4.38 -22.10
CA GLN A 89 0.73 4.01 -22.54
C GLN A 89 1.30 2.86 -21.71
N THR A 90 1.05 2.84 -20.40
CA THR A 90 1.40 1.72 -19.52
C THR A 90 0.76 0.42 -20.01
N SER A 91 -0.50 0.46 -20.45
CA SER A 91 -1.16 -0.72 -21.01
C SER A 91 -0.55 -1.17 -22.34
N VAL A 92 0.00 -0.26 -23.13
CA VAL A 92 0.72 -0.58 -24.38
C VAL A 92 2.04 -1.26 -24.06
N TYR A 93 2.85 -0.69 -23.16
CA TYR A 93 4.13 -1.28 -22.75
C TYR A 93 3.97 -2.66 -22.13
N VAL A 94 3.01 -2.82 -21.23
CA VAL A 94 2.73 -4.13 -20.62
C VAL A 94 2.25 -5.15 -21.65
N ARG A 95 1.49 -4.75 -22.67
CA ARG A 95 1.11 -5.66 -23.76
C ARG A 95 2.30 -6.06 -24.61
N GLY A 96 3.18 -5.11 -24.95
CA GLY A 96 4.41 -5.40 -25.70
C GLY A 96 5.37 -6.32 -24.94
N TYR A 97 5.41 -6.22 -23.61
CA TYR A 97 6.21 -7.11 -22.77
C TYR A 97 5.62 -8.52 -22.63
N LEU A 98 4.32 -8.62 -22.33
CA LEU A 98 3.66 -9.91 -22.09
C LEU A 98 3.35 -10.67 -23.38
N TYR A 99 3.16 -9.95 -24.47
CA TYR A 99 2.83 -10.48 -25.79
C TYR A 99 3.66 -9.73 -26.84
N PRO A 100 4.99 -9.92 -26.86
CA PRO A 100 5.81 -9.31 -27.89
C PRO A 100 5.28 -9.76 -29.26
N PRO A 101 5.18 -8.85 -30.24
CA PRO A 101 4.76 -9.23 -31.57
C PRO A 101 5.71 -10.31 -32.07
N VAL A 102 5.19 -11.51 -32.32
CA VAL A 102 5.91 -12.56 -33.02
C VAL A 102 6.07 -12.11 -34.46
N SER A 103 7.11 -11.32 -34.74
CA SER A 103 7.61 -11.24 -36.10
C SER A 103 8.16 -12.62 -36.42
N SER A 104 7.44 -13.36 -37.27
CA SER A 104 7.92 -14.63 -37.81
C SER A 104 9.37 -14.48 -38.25
N LEU A 105 10.23 -15.42 -37.84
CA LEU A 105 11.66 -15.57 -38.20
C LEU A 105 11.92 -15.71 -39.73
N ASN A 106 10.95 -15.36 -40.57
CA ASN A 106 10.93 -15.57 -42.01
C ASN A 106 10.78 -14.27 -42.82
N LEU A 107 11.10 -13.11 -42.23
CA LEU A 107 11.32 -11.91 -43.05
C LEU A 107 12.70 -12.03 -43.69
N ALA A 108 12.67 -12.33 -44.98
CA ALA A 108 13.82 -12.41 -45.86
C ALA A 108 14.79 -11.26 -45.57
N ILE A 109 16.04 -11.64 -45.33
CA ILE A 109 17.21 -10.77 -45.35
C ILE A 109 17.16 -10.04 -46.70
N SER A 110 16.70 -8.80 -46.68
CA SER A 110 16.94 -7.86 -47.78
C SER A 110 18.22 -7.13 -47.41
N GLU A 111 19.19 -7.27 -48.30
CA GLU A 111 20.51 -6.64 -48.25
C GLU A 111 20.33 -5.12 -48.20
N ASP A 112 20.46 -4.53 -47.00
CA ASP A 112 20.92 -3.14 -46.86
C ASP A 112 21.62 -2.95 -45.52
N ASP A 113 22.71 -2.20 -45.58
CA ASP A 113 23.91 -2.33 -44.76
C ASP A 113 23.82 -1.53 -43.45
N SER A 114 22.96 -1.98 -42.53
CA SER A 114 23.04 -1.57 -41.12
C SER A 114 22.59 -2.70 -40.20
N THR A 115 23.55 -3.47 -39.70
CA THR A 115 23.31 -4.41 -38.60
C THR A 115 22.92 -3.65 -37.34
N THR A 116 21.63 -3.34 -37.19
CA THR A 116 21.02 -3.06 -35.89
C THR A 116 20.93 -4.40 -35.16
N THR A 117 22.01 -4.78 -34.49
CA THR A 117 21.95 -5.80 -33.44
C THR A 117 20.96 -5.32 -32.40
N PHE A 118 19.77 -5.93 -32.36
CA PHE A 118 18.86 -5.81 -31.23
C PHE A 118 19.58 -6.43 -30.03
N ASP A 119 20.20 -5.58 -29.23
CA ASP A 119 20.77 -5.93 -27.94
C ASP A 119 19.61 -6.28 -27.02
N LEU A 120 19.21 -7.56 -27.01
CA LEU A 120 18.19 -8.08 -26.13
C LEU A 120 18.79 -8.11 -24.73
N PRO A 121 18.28 -7.31 -23.77
CA PRO A 121 18.79 -7.35 -22.41
C PRO A 121 18.58 -8.76 -21.83
N ASP A 122 19.63 -9.29 -21.24
CA ASP A 122 19.64 -10.61 -20.60
C ASP A 122 18.54 -10.69 -19.52
N PRO A 123 17.56 -11.61 -19.62
CA PRO A 123 16.50 -11.76 -18.61
C PRO A 123 17.01 -12.23 -17.26
N SER A 124 18.29 -12.61 -17.15
CA SER A 124 18.97 -12.95 -15.91
C SER A 124 19.84 -11.82 -15.34
N SER A 125 19.80 -10.63 -15.94
CA SER A 125 20.41 -9.44 -15.34
C SER A 125 19.56 -8.95 -14.16
N ASP A 126 20.10 -9.07 -12.94
CA ASP A 126 19.52 -8.45 -11.75
C ASP A 126 19.44 -6.93 -12.01
N SER A 127 18.21 -6.44 -12.20
CA SER A 127 17.99 -5.04 -12.51
C SER A 127 18.32 -4.19 -11.28
N LEU A 128 19.43 -3.47 -11.31
CA LEU A 128 19.84 -2.51 -10.26
C LEU A 128 18.74 -1.48 -9.93
N ILE A 129 17.86 -1.19 -10.89
CA ILE A 129 16.70 -0.32 -10.69
C ILE A 129 15.60 -1.04 -9.90
N ALA A 130 15.37 -2.34 -10.16
CA ALA A 130 14.43 -3.15 -9.39
C ALA A 130 14.88 -3.28 -7.94
N GLU A 131 16.18 -3.42 -7.70
CA GLU A 131 16.76 -3.49 -6.36
C GLU A 131 16.63 -2.15 -5.61
N MET A 132 16.97 -1.02 -6.27
CA MET A 132 16.81 0.32 -5.71
C MET A 132 15.34 0.64 -5.35
N ILE A 133 14.39 0.19 -6.17
CA ILE A 133 12.95 0.35 -5.92
C ILE A 133 12.48 -0.57 -4.79
N ALA A 134 12.95 -1.82 -4.73
CA ALA A 134 12.64 -2.73 -3.62
C ALA A 134 13.12 -2.16 -2.28
N GLN A 135 14.29 -1.51 -2.27
CA GLN A 135 14.83 -0.83 -1.10
C GLN A 135 13.98 0.39 -0.71
N GLU A 136 13.57 1.22 -1.68
CA GLU A 136 12.67 2.36 -1.44
C GLU A 136 11.31 1.90 -0.87
N ASP A 137 10.74 0.83 -1.41
CA ASP A 137 9.48 0.25 -0.92
C ASP A 137 9.63 -0.30 0.51
N ALA A 138 10.72 -1.01 0.80
CA ALA A 138 11.00 -1.53 2.13
C ALA A 138 11.14 -0.39 3.15
N GLN A 139 11.82 0.69 2.76
CA GLN A 139 11.96 1.88 3.61
C GLN A 139 10.60 2.56 3.84
N ASN A 140 9.75 2.66 2.81
CA ASN A 140 8.41 3.21 2.94
C ASN A 140 7.52 2.36 3.85
N GLN A 141 7.57 1.04 3.73
CA GLN A 141 6.85 0.12 4.62
C GLN A 141 7.34 0.25 6.06
N GLN A 142 8.65 0.30 6.28
CA GLN A 142 9.24 0.49 7.60
C GLN A 142 8.83 1.84 8.22
N ASN A 143 8.80 2.91 7.43
CA ASN A 143 8.35 4.22 7.86
C ASN A 143 6.87 4.20 8.29
N GLN A 144 6.01 3.56 7.49
CA GLN A 144 4.59 3.41 7.82
C GLN A 144 4.38 2.59 9.10
N GLN A 145 5.08 1.47 9.24
CA GLN A 145 5.02 0.65 10.44
C GLN A 145 5.47 1.44 11.68
N SER A 146 6.59 2.18 11.57
CA SER A 146 7.10 3.01 12.66
C SER A 146 6.09 4.11 13.07
N GLN A 147 5.38 4.70 12.12
CA GLN A 147 4.34 5.68 12.39
C GLN A 147 3.13 5.06 13.11
N ILE A 148 2.67 3.90 12.66
CA ILE A 148 1.57 3.14 13.30
C ILE A 148 1.95 2.81 14.75
N GLU A 149 3.13 2.26 14.96
CA GLU A 149 3.65 1.94 16.29
C GLU A 149 3.74 3.20 17.17
N GLY A 150 4.22 4.32 16.63
CA GLY A 150 4.28 5.60 17.33
C GLY A 150 2.90 6.10 17.78
N VAL A 151 1.89 6.01 16.91
CA VAL A 151 0.50 6.38 17.25
C VAL A 151 -0.05 5.50 18.37
N LEU A 152 0.17 4.18 18.28
CA LEU A 152 -0.31 3.23 19.28
C LEU A 152 0.37 3.41 20.62
N LEU A 153 1.70 3.58 20.65
CA LEU A 153 2.46 3.80 21.87
C LEU A 153 2.07 5.12 22.54
N LYS A 154 1.98 6.20 21.77
CA LYS A 154 1.51 7.49 22.27
C LYS A 154 0.12 7.36 22.88
N LYS A 155 -0.78 6.63 22.20
CA LYS A 155 -2.13 6.43 22.71
C LYS A 155 -2.13 5.59 23.99
N LEU A 156 -1.35 4.52 24.05
CA LEU A 156 -1.19 3.67 25.21
C LEU A 156 -0.68 4.47 26.43
N GLN A 157 0.32 5.32 26.25
CA GLN A 157 0.87 6.19 27.30
C GLN A 157 -0.15 7.20 27.85
N THR A 158 -1.11 7.65 27.03
CA THR A 158 -2.17 8.56 27.47
C THR A 158 -3.33 7.88 28.20
N LEU A 159 -3.40 6.55 28.20
CA LEU A 159 -4.43 5.83 28.95
C LEU A 159 -4.19 5.99 30.46
N GLU A 160 -5.27 5.96 31.24
CA GLU A 160 -5.18 5.95 32.71
C GLU A 160 -4.30 4.78 33.20
N VAL A 161 -3.46 5.03 34.21
CA VAL A 161 -2.50 4.04 34.75
C VAL A 161 -3.14 2.70 35.08
N LYS A 162 -4.30 2.71 35.75
CA LYS A 162 -5.05 1.48 36.07
C LYS A 162 -5.53 0.72 34.82
N THR A 163 -5.82 1.42 33.73
CA THR A 163 -6.21 0.78 32.46
C THR A 163 -5.00 0.17 31.77
N GLN A 164 -3.84 0.82 31.82
CA GLN A 164 -2.58 0.24 31.34
C GLN A 164 -2.21 -1.03 32.14
N GLU A 165 -2.39 -1.01 33.45
CA GLU A 165 -2.16 -2.16 34.32
C GLU A 165 -3.09 -3.34 33.96
N ILE A 166 -4.39 -3.08 33.74
CA ILE A 166 -5.34 -4.11 33.30
C ILE A 166 -4.93 -4.70 31.93
N LEU A 167 -4.49 -3.87 30.97
CA LEU A 167 -4.01 -4.36 29.68
C LEU A 167 -2.78 -5.26 29.85
N LYS A 168 -1.86 -4.87 30.73
CA LYS A 168 -0.66 -5.65 31.05
C LYS A 168 -1.03 -7.01 31.66
N LEU A 169 -1.89 -7.05 32.66
CA LEU A 169 -2.36 -8.30 33.27
C LEU A 169 -3.06 -9.20 32.25
N TYR A 170 -3.88 -8.62 31.37
CA TYR A 170 -4.61 -9.38 30.37
C TYR A 170 -3.72 -9.94 29.26
N TYR A 171 -2.86 -9.12 28.64
CA TYR A 171 -2.07 -9.54 27.48
C TYR A 171 -0.70 -10.11 27.81
N GLN A 172 0.00 -9.60 28.84
CA GLN A 172 1.33 -10.09 29.22
C GLN A 172 1.24 -11.35 30.09
N GLN A 173 0.35 -11.34 31.08
CA GLN A 173 0.21 -12.43 32.04
C GLN A 173 -0.87 -13.44 31.62
N GLY A 174 -1.66 -13.14 30.59
CA GLY A 174 -2.73 -14.01 30.10
C GLY A 174 -3.86 -14.21 31.12
N LEU A 175 -4.02 -13.29 32.09
CA LEU A 175 -5.04 -13.41 33.11
C LEU A 175 -6.43 -13.20 32.52
N THR A 176 -7.38 -14.02 32.95
CA THR A 176 -8.80 -13.86 32.64
C THR A 176 -9.39 -12.69 33.42
N GLN A 177 -10.51 -12.13 32.97
CA GLN A 177 -11.15 -11.01 33.65
C GLN A 177 -11.47 -11.29 35.14
N PRO A 178 -11.96 -12.49 35.54
CA PRO A 178 -12.14 -12.83 36.95
C PRO A 178 -10.83 -12.83 37.76
N GLN A 179 -9.72 -13.30 37.19
CA GLN A 179 -8.42 -13.28 37.87
C GLN A 179 -7.90 -11.85 38.06
N ILE A 180 -8.16 -10.96 37.09
CA ILE A 180 -7.83 -9.54 37.22
C ILE A 180 -8.67 -8.86 38.31
N VAL A 181 -9.94 -9.24 38.46
CA VAL A 181 -10.83 -8.77 39.54
C VAL A 181 -10.25 -9.11 40.90
N GLU A 182 -9.80 -10.35 41.09
CA GLU A 182 -9.15 -10.78 42.33
C GLU A 182 -7.83 -10.06 42.56
N HIS A 183 -7.01 -9.89 41.52
CA HIS A 183 -5.70 -9.24 41.63
C HIS A 183 -5.79 -7.74 41.97
N LEU A 184 -6.75 -7.03 41.37
CA LEU A 184 -6.89 -5.57 41.52
C LEU A 184 -7.98 -5.17 42.51
N GLN A 185 -8.76 -6.12 43.05
CA GLN A 185 -9.87 -5.89 43.97
C GLN A 185 -10.90 -4.88 43.41
N ILE A 186 -11.21 -4.99 42.12
CA ILE A 186 -12.18 -4.15 41.40
C ILE A 186 -13.28 -5.00 40.76
N SER A 187 -14.45 -4.42 40.47
CA SER A 187 -15.56 -5.18 39.90
C SER A 187 -15.28 -5.68 38.46
N GLN A 188 -15.79 -6.85 38.11
CA GLN A 188 -15.69 -7.42 36.76
C GLN A 188 -16.24 -6.50 35.64
N PRO A 189 -17.39 -5.82 35.83
CA PRO A 189 -17.86 -4.84 34.85
C PRO A 189 -16.86 -3.70 34.63
N THR A 190 -16.11 -3.30 35.67
CA THR A 190 -15.06 -2.28 35.54
C THR A 190 -13.89 -2.78 34.68
N VAL A 191 -13.43 -4.02 34.89
CA VAL A 191 -12.36 -4.63 34.09
C VAL A 191 -12.77 -4.71 32.62
N SER A 192 -13.94 -5.29 32.35
CA SER A 192 -14.48 -5.44 30.98
C SER A 192 -14.63 -4.09 30.27
N ARG A 193 -15.24 -3.10 30.93
CA ARG A 193 -15.41 -1.76 30.36
C ARG A 193 -14.08 -1.06 30.09
N ARG A 194 -13.07 -1.22 30.97
CA ARG A 194 -11.75 -0.61 30.77
C ARG A 194 -10.99 -1.25 29.61
N LEU A 195 -11.03 -2.59 29.47
CA LEU A 195 -10.46 -3.29 28.32
C LEU A 195 -11.11 -2.85 27.01
N LEU A 196 -12.44 -2.83 26.97
CA LEU A 196 -13.18 -2.42 25.76
C LEU A 196 -12.87 -0.97 25.38
N LYS A 197 -12.99 -0.04 26.33
CA LYS A 197 -12.72 1.39 26.07
C LYS A 197 -11.28 1.65 25.66
N ALA A 198 -10.30 0.91 26.21
CA ALA A 198 -8.91 1.04 25.80
C ALA A 198 -8.74 0.65 24.32
N ARG A 199 -9.27 -0.52 23.93
CA ARG A 199 -9.24 -0.99 22.54
C ARG A 199 -9.93 -0.01 21.59
N GLU A 200 -11.14 0.43 21.91
CA GLU A 200 -11.88 1.42 21.12
C GLU A 200 -11.11 2.74 20.97
N SER A 201 -10.47 3.21 22.05
CA SER A 201 -9.71 4.46 22.01
C SER A 201 -8.45 4.34 21.13
N MET A 202 -7.77 3.19 21.16
CA MET A 202 -6.61 2.91 20.31
C MET A 202 -7.02 2.74 18.85
N LEU A 203 -8.10 2.00 18.58
CA LEU A 203 -8.64 1.83 17.23
C LEU A 203 -9.09 3.16 16.64
N LYS A 204 -9.77 4.01 17.43
CA LYS A 204 -10.15 5.36 17.00
C LYS A 204 -8.93 6.23 16.67
N ALA A 205 -7.85 6.13 17.43
CA ALA A 205 -6.61 6.87 17.14
C ALA A 205 -5.97 6.39 15.83
N LEU A 206 -5.96 5.08 15.58
CA LEU A 206 -5.48 4.51 14.32
C LEU A 206 -6.32 4.95 13.12
N ILE A 207 -7.66 4.88 13.25
CA ILE A 207 -8.58 5.30 12.21
C ILE A 207 -8.36 6.78 11.89
N GLN A 208 -8.32 7.64 12.91
CA GLN A 208 -8.07 9.07 12.74
C GLN A 208 -6.73 9.32 12.04
N TRP A 209 -5.65 8.68 12.49
CA TRP A 209 -4.35 8.79 11.84
C TRP A 209 -4.37 8.32 10.37
N SER A 210 -5.09 7.24 10.07
CA SER A 210 -5.23 6.73 8.70
C SER A 210 -6.03 7.67 7.80
N GLN A 211 -7.04 8.36 8.35
CA GLN A 211 -7.78 9.39 7.63
C GLN A 211 -6.89 10.60 7.38
N ASP A 212 -6.16 11.07 8.39
CA ASP A 212 -5.35 12.29 8.31
C ASP A 212 -4.10 12.10 7.42
N THR A 213 -3.47 10.92 7.50
CA THR A 213 -2.17 10.65 6.84
C THR A 213 -2.35 9.97 5.48
N LEU A 214 -3.30 9.02 5.37
CA LEU A 214 -3.50 8.21 4.18
C LEU A 214 -4.77 8.59 3.40
N ASN A 215 -5.65 9.44 3.98
CA ASN A 215 -6.91 9.87 3.37
C ASN A 215 -7.77 8.68 2.91
N ILE A 216 -7.73 7.60 3.68
CA ILE A 216 -8.51 6.39 3.42
C ILE A 216 -9.94 6.62 3.90
N SER A 217 -10.92 6.26 3.07
CA SER A 217 -12.32 6.24 3.48
C SER A 217 -12.57 5.10 4.46
N VAL A 218 -13.13 5.41 5.63
CA VAL A 218 -13.41 4.42 6.67
C VAL A 218 -14.58 3.55 6.23
N THR A 219 -14.32 2.26 6.02
CA THR A 219 -15.33 1.24 5.73
C THR A 219 -15.43 0.26 6.89
N SER A 220 -16.58 -0.40 7.07
CA SER A 220 -16.77 -1.39 8.14
C SER A 220 -15.75 -2.53 8.08
N ASN A 221 -15.35 -2.94 6.87
CA ASN A 221 -14.33 -3.98 6.69
C ASN A 221 -12.97 -3.50 7.20
N LEU A 222 -12.55 -2.28 6.84
CA LEU A 222 -11.30 -1.70 7.31
C LEU A 222 -11.25 -1.61 8.85
N VAL A 223 -12.36 -1.22 9.48
CA VAL A 223 -12.44 -1.14 10.95
C VAL A 223 -12.25 -2.52 11.60
N ASN A 224 -12.86 -3.57 11.04
CA ASN A 224 -12.72 -4.94 11.53
C ASN A 224 -11.29 -5.48 11.35
N ASP A 225 -10.68 -5.22 10.19
CA ASP A 225 -9.31 -5.63 9.90
C ASP A 225 -8.32 -4.93 10.85
N MET A 226 -8.47 -3.61 11.04
CA MET A 226 -7.66 -2.84 11.99
C MET A 226 -7.89 -3.27 13.44
N SER A 227 -9.12 -3.64 13.81
CA SER A 227 -9.43 -4.17 15.15
C SER A 227 -8.71 -5.50 15.39
N THR A 228 -8.70 -6.39 14.40
CA THR A 228 -8.02 -7.69 14.50
C THR A 228 -6.51 -7.50 14.61
N ALA A 229 -5.93 -6.67 13.73
CA ALA A 229 -4.51 -6.35 13.75
C ALA A 229 -4.07 -5.67 15.06
N LEU A 230 -4.91 -4.80 15.64
CA LEU A 230 -4.66 -4.18 16.95
C LEU A 230 -4.61 -5.22 18.07
N GLU A 231 -5.48 -6.22 18.05
CA GLU A 231 -5.49 -7.29 19.05
C GLU A 231 -4.25 -8.18 18.95
N GLU A 232 -3.80 -8.50 17.74
CA GLU A 232 -2.53 -9.19 17.50
C GLU A 232 -1.34 -8.34 17.95
N TRP A 233 -1.31 -7.05 17.60
CA TRP A 233 -0.23 -6.14 18.01
C TRP A 233 -0.14 -6.01 19.54
N LEU A 234 -1.26 -5.94 20.26
CA LEU A 234 -1.26 -5.91 21.72
C LEU A 234 -0.70 -7.20 22.32
N LYS A 235 -1.03 -8.36 21.74
CA LYS A 235 -0.46 -9.65 22.18
C LYS A 235 1.05 -9.70 21.95
N VAL A 236 1.51 -9.27 20.77
CA VAL A 236 2.95 -9.23 20.46
C VAL A 236 3.67 -8.23 21.37
N LYS A 237 3.17 -7.01 21.52
CA LYS A 237 3.82 -5.95 22.30
C LYS A 237 4.03 -6.33 23.77
N TYR A 238 3.04 -6.97 24.37
CA TYR A 238 3.14 -7.45 25.75
C TYR A 238 3.79 -8.84 25.87
N GLY A 239 3.77 -9.65 24.80
CA GLY A 239 4.39 -10.98 24.75
C GLY A 239 5.90 -10.96 24.51
N GLU A 240 6.41 -9.99 23.74
CA GLU A 240 7.85 -9.77 23.48
C GLU A 240 8.62 -9.22 24.69
N SER A 241 7.93 -8.80 25.75
CA SER A 241 8.57 -8.36 27.01
C SER A 241 8.91 -9.54 27.94
N ARG A 242 9.20 -10.73 27.38
CA ARG A 242 9.65 -11.94 28.11
C ARG A 242 11.14 -12.19 27.92
#